data_AF-A0A6I1KDJ9-F1
#
_entry.id   AF-A0A6I1KDJ9-F1
#
_cell.length_a   1.000
_cell.length_b   1.000
_cell.length_c   1.000
_cell.angle_alpha   90.00
_cell.angle_beta   90.00
_cell.angle_gamma   90.00
#
_symmetry.space_group_name_H-M   'P 1'
#
loop_
_entity.id
_entity.type
_entity.pdbx_description
1 polymer ?
#
loop_
_entity_poly.entity_id
_entity_poly.type
_entity_poly.pdbx_seq_one_letter_code
_entity_poly.pdbx_strand_id
1 'polypeptide(L)'
;MLECAAQHGFRFDAVQMPLNVMDAHCRSFERIVLPELVRRKIGVLGMKSMANGVILKSNTVTAIECLHYALNLPTSVVITGNKSGQACKLAISATAFPRKSILADITSSLFERSTSLFMAELNDVTSRPNFLANSVSDALLKV
;
A
#
# COMPACT_ATOMS: atom_id res chain seq x y z
N MET A 1 -2.45 8.38 16.02
CA MET A 1 -3.85 7.86 16.17
C MET A 1 -3.94 6.63 17.09
N LEU A 2 -3.18 5.56 16.82
CA LEU A 2 -3.25 4.29 17.58
C LEU A 2 -2.97 4.45 19.08
N GLU A 3 -2.08 5.37 19.43
CA GLU A 3 -1.78 5.70 20.83
C GLU A 3 -2.92 6.41 21.53
N CYS A 4 -3.52 7.41 20.87
CA CYS A 4 -4.70 8.09 21.39
C CYS A 4 -5.84 7.10 21.67
N ALA A 5 -6.12 6.18 20.74
CA ALA A 5 -7.10 5.13 20.97
C ALA A 5 -6.76 4.27 22.21
N ALA A 6 -5.50 3.85 22.34
CA ALA A 6 -5.06 3.08 23.50
C ALA A 6 -5.20 3.85 24.82
N GLN A 7 -4.90 5.16 24.83
CA GLN A 7 -5.08 6.04 26.00
C GLN A 7 -6.55 6.14 26.44
N HIS A 8 -7.49 5.92 25.51
CA HIS A 8 -8.94 5.93 25.79
C HIS A 8 -9.51 4.51 25.95
N GLY A 9 -8.66 3.48 26.09
CA GLY A 9 -9.10 2.09 26.25
C GLY A 9 -9.71 1.48 24.99
N PHE A 10 -9.54 2.11 23.82
CA PHE A 10 -10.05 1.62 22.55
C PHE A 10 -8.95 0.88 21.77
N ARG A 11 -9.28 -0.28 21.21
CA ARG A 11 -8.39 -1.09 20.37
C ARG A 11 -9.04 -1.29 19.01
N PHE A 12 -8.32 -0.92 17.96
CA PHE A 12 -8.73 -1.22 16.59
C PHE A 12 -8.53 -2.71 16.28
N ASP A 13 -9.51 -3.34 15.66
CA ASP A 13 -9.40 -4.71 15.17
C ASP A 13 -8.68 -4.79 13.83
N ALA A 14 -8.86 -3.78 12.97
CA ALA A 14 -8.20 -3.68 11.69
C ALA A 14 -7.98 -2.22 11.25
N VAL A 15 -7.00 -2.01 10.37
CA VAL A 15 -6.72 -0.73 9.72
C VAL A 15 -6.55 -0.95 8.23
N GLN A 16 -7.16 -0.09 7.43
CA GLN A 16 -6.99 -0.06 5.98
C GLN A 16 -6.02 1.04 5.56
N MET A 17 -5.01 0.70 4.76
CA MET A 17 -3.99 1.66 4.32
C MET A 17 -3.50 1.36 2.90
N PRO A 18 -3.00 2.37 2.16
CA PRO A 18 -2.39 2.14 0.86
C PRO A 18 -1.09 1.34 1.03
N LEU A 19 -0.98 0.20 0.36
CA LEU A 19 0.24 -0.61 0.30
C LEU A 19 0.51 -0.95 -1.17
N ASN A 20 1.46 -0.23 -1.74
CA ASN A 20 1.87 -0.37 -3.14
C ASN A 20 3.34 0.00 -3.28
N VAL A 21 3.94 -0.34 -4.42
CA VAL A 21 5.39 -0.19 -4.64
C VAL A 21 5.90 1.26 -4.54
N MET A 22 5.01 2.26 -4.62
CA MET A 22 5.36 3.68 -4.43
C MET A 22 5.44 4.08 -2.95
N ASP A 23 4.90 3.27 -2.04
CA ASP A 23 4.86 3.58 -0.60
C ASP A 23 6.26 3.78 0.00
N ALA A 24 7.28 3.13 -0.58
CA ALA A 24 8.65 3.22 -0.12
C ALA A 24 9.26 4.64 -0.17
N HIS A 25 8.68 5.59 -0.91
CA HIS A 25 9.30 6.88 -1.24
C HIS A 25 9.02 8.02 -0.25
N CYS A 26 7.88 8.05 0.46
CA CYS A 26 7.60 9.11 1.45
C CYS A 26 6.68 8.63 2.56
N ARG A 27 7.12 8.81 3.83
CA ARG A 27 6.35 8.47 5.05
C ARG A 27 5.67 7.10 4.93
N SER A 28 6.47 6.11 4.50
CA SER A 28 6.02 4.77 4.13
C SER A 28 5.17 4.13 5.22
N PHE A 29 3.95 3.75 4.85
CA PHE A 29 3.09 2.92 5.68
C PHE A 29 3.75 1.58 5.98
N GLU A 30 4.42 0.97 4.99
CA GLU A 30 5.17 -0.28 5.13
C GLU A 30 6.27 -0.18 6.20
N ARG A 31 7.02 0.92 6.25
CA ARG A 31 8.14 1.05 7.19
C ARG A 31 7.73 1.56 8.58
N ILE A 32 6.68 2.37 8.67
CA ILE A 32 6.31 3.08 9.90
C ILE A 32 5.09 2.44 10.57
N VAL A 33 4.00 2.25 9.81
CA VAL A 33 2.70 1.87 10.36
C VAL A 33 2.53 0.36 10.44
N LEU A 34 2.95 -0.34 9.38
CA LEU A 34 2.75 -1.77 9.22
C LEU A 34 3.44 -2.61 10.32
N PRO A 35 4.70 -2.34 10.71
CA PRO A 35 5.35 -3.09 11.80
C PRO A 35 4.61 -2.89 13.13
N GLU A 36 4.05 -1.71 13.34
CA GLU A 36 3.32 -1.37 14.56
C GLU A 36 1.97 -2.09 14.65
N LEU A 37 1.24 -2.22 13.54
CA LEU A 37 0.02 -3.02 13.49
C LEU A 37 0.30 -4.50 13.75
N VAL A 38 1.36 -5.05 13.14
CA VAL A 38 1.79 -6.43 13.36
C VAL A 38 2.13 -6.65 14.84
N ARG A 39 2.91 -5.74 15.44
CA ARG A 39 3.29 -5.79 16.85
C ARG A 39 2.06 -5.75 17.78
N ARG A 40 1.07 -4.91 17.48
CA ARG A 40 -0.19 -4.78 18.25
C ARG A 40 -1.24 -5.85 17.90
N LYS A 41 -0.94 -6.77 16.97
CA LYS A 41 -1.86 -7.79 16.45
C LYS A 41 -3.17 -7.19 15.92
N ILE A 42 -3.06 -6.11 15.15
CA ILE A 42 -4.18 -5.44 14.47
C ILE A 42 -4.21 -5.95 13.03
N GLY A 43 -5.41 -6.25 12.51
CA GLY A 43 -5.61 -6.70 11.15
C GLY A 43 -5.16 -5.65 10.13
N VAL A 44 -4.45 -6.09 9.10
CA VAL A 44 -3.89 -5.20 8.08
C VAL A 44 -4.66 -5.39 6.78
N LEU A 45 -5.37 -4.35 6.35
CA LEU A 45 -6.10 -4.34 5.08
C LEU A 45 -5.34 -3.47 4.07
N GLY A 46 -4.55 -4.10 3.20
CA GLY A 46 -3.81 -3.40 2.15
C GLY A 46 -4.74 -2.99 1.00
N MET A 47 -4.70 -1.73 0.58
CA MET A 47 -5.44 -1.25 -0.59
C MET A 47 -4.53 -0.54 -1.60
N LYS A 48 -5.07 -0.26 -2.79
CA LYS A 48 -4.39 0.49 -3.86
C LYS A 48 -3.09 -0.16 -4.35
N SER A 49 -3.02 -1.48 -4.39
CA SER A 49 -1.84 -2.24 -4.84
C SER A 49 -1.27 -1.78 -6.20
N MET A 50 -2.11 -1.28 -7.10
CA MET A 50 -1.71 -0.79 -8.43
C MET A 50 -1.57 0.75 -8.53
N ALA A 51 -1.53 1.49 -7.42
CA ALA A 51 -1.41 2.96 -7.39
C ALA A 51 -2.37 3.66 -8.39
N ASN A 52 -3.66 3.30 -8.32
CA ASN A 52 -4.73 3.80 -9.19
C ASN A 52 -4.46 3.61 -10.72
N GLY A 53 -3.56 2.70 -11.08
CA GLY A 53 -3.14 2.44 -12.46
C GLY A 53 -2.12 3.44 -13.01
N VAL A 54 -1.75 4.48 -12.25
CA VAL A 54 -0.79 5.51 -12.71
C VAL A 54 0.58 4.88 -12.94
N ILE A 55 1.02 4.01 -12.02
CA ILE A 55 2.29 3.32 -12.17
C ILE A 55 2.33 2.38 -13.39
N LEU A 56 1.19 1.81 -13.78
CA LEU A 56 1.12 0.91 -14.94
C LEU A 56 1.32 1.67 -16.26
N LYS A 57 0.94 2.96 -16.33
CA LYS A 57 1.14 3.80 -17.52
C LYS A 57 2.61 4.03 -17.85
N SER A 58 3.49 3.88 -16.86
CA SER A 58 4.92 4.06 -17.04
C SER A 58 5.63 2.88 -17.70
N ASN A 59 4.94 1.73 -17.84
CA ASN A 59 5.52 0.44 -18.24
C ASN A 59 6.72 -0.01 -17.38
N THR A 60 6.89 0.59 -16.19
CA THR A 60 7.97 0.24 -15.26
C THR A 60 7.67 -1.03 -14.48
N VAL A 61 6.38 -1.27 -14.18
CA VAL A 61 5.88 -2.40 -13.42
C VAL A 61 4.66 -2.99 -14.11
N THR A 62 4.45 -4.28 -13.91
CA THR A 62 3.25 -4.99 -14.33
C THR A 62 2.22 -5.06 -13.21
N ALA A 63 0.95 -5.27 -13.57
CA ALA A 63 -0.12 -5.43 -12.59
C ALA A 63 0.10 -6.65 -11.66
N ILE A 64 0.70 -7.72 -12.18
CA ILE A 64 0.98 -8.92 -11.39
C ILE A 64 2.08 -8.66 -10.35
N GLU A 65 3.12 -7.90 -10.70
CA GLU A 65 4.18 -7.51 -9.76
C GLU A 65 3.64 -6.63 -8.62
N CYS A 66 2.76 -5.68 -8.94
CA CYS A 66 2.07 -4.87 -7.94
C CYS A 66 1.25 -5.71 -6.94
N LEU A 67 0.53 -6.73 -7.45
CA LEU A 67 -0.26 -7.63 -6.62
C LEU A 67 0.64 -8.52 -5.75
N HIS A 68 1.70 -9.09 -6.34
CA HIS A 68 2.67 -9.89 -5.60
C HIS A 68 3.34 -9.08 -4.50
N TYR A 69 3.75 -7.84 -4.77
CA TYR A 69 4.29 -6.94 -3.75
C TYR A 69 3.32 -6.81 -2.56
N ALA A 70 2.06 -6.44 -2.81
CA ALA A 70 1.08 -6.24 -1.74
C ALA A 70 0.75 -7.54 -0.97
N LEU A 71 0.69 -8.69 -1.66
CA LEU A 71 0.41 -10.01 -1.06
C LEU A 71 1.56 -10.57 -0.22
N ASN A 72 2.78 -10.07 -0.45
CA ASN A 72 3.97 -10.50 0.25
C ASN A 72 4.25 -9.72 1.54
N LEU A 73 3.70 -8.51 1.65
CA LEU A 73 3.70 -7.77 2.90
C LEU A 73 2.90 -8.53 3.98
N PRO A 74 3.14 -8.27 5.28
CA PRO A 74 2.37 -8.86 6.39
C PRO A 74 0.93 -8.31 6.45
N THR A 75 0.17 -8.51 5.38
CA THR A 75 -1.23 -8.12 5.24
C THR A 75 -2.15 -9.27 5.62
N SER A 76 -3.28 -8.95 6.25
CA SER A 76 -4.35 -9.92 6.48
C SER A 76 -5.22 -10.08 5.23
N VAL A 77 -5.48 -8.97 4.53
CA VAL A 77 -6.26 -8.91 3.29
C VAL A 77 -5.62 -7.91 2.33
N VAL A 78 -5.58 -8.24 1.03
CA VAL A 78 -5.26 -7.30 -0.04
C VAL A 78 -6.54 -7.01 -0.83
N ILE A 79 -6.91 -5.74 -0.90
CA ILE A 79 -8.10 -5.23 -1.56
C ILE A 79 -7.67 -4.63 -2.91
N THR A 80 -8.17 -5.24 -3.99
CA THR A 80 -7.90 -4.80 -5.35
C THR A 80 -9.20 -4.50 -6.11
N GLY A 81 -9.25 -3.36 -6.78
CA GLY A 81 -10.37 -2.97 -7.62
C GLY A 81 -10.18 -3.49 -9.04
N ASN A 82 -11.15 -4.23 -9.56
CA ASN A 82 -11.12 -4.80 -10.91
C ASN A 82 -12.30 -4.28 -11.73
N LYS A 83 -12.06 -3.83 -12.96
CA LYS A 83 -13.11 -3.35 -13.90
C LYS A 83 -13.55 -4.39 -14.93
N SER A 84 -12.87 -5.54 -14.99
CA SER A 84 -13.16 -6.61 -15.96
C SER A 84 -12.95 -7.99 -15.34
N GLY A 85 -13.59 -9.01 -15.92
CA GLY A 85 -13.39 -10.40 -15.51
C GLY A 85 -11.94 -10.86 -15.69
N GLN A 86 -11.23 -10.34 -16.70
CA GLN A 86 -9.82 -10.68 -16.93
C GLN A 86 -8.89 -10.10 -15.86
N ALA A 87 -9.14 -8.86 -15.40
CA ALA A 87 -8.43 -8.29 -14.27
C ALA A 87 -8.69 -9.07 -12.97
N CYS A 88 -9.94 -9.53 -12.76
CA CYS A 88 -10.27 -10.39 -11.63
C CYS A 88 -9.52 -11.73 -11.66
N LYS A 89 -9.47 -12.40 -12.83
CA LYS A 89 -8.69 -13.64 -13.00
C LYS A 89 -7.20 -13.44 -12.73
N LEU A 90 -6.63 -12.31 -13.16
CA LEU A 90 -5.23 -11.96 -12.86
C LEU A 90 -5.03 -11.83 -11.34
N ALA A 91 -5.92 -11.12 -10.65
CA ALA A 91 -5.86 -10.98 -9.20
C ALA A 91 -5.94 -12.33 -8.46
N ILE A 92 -6.80 -13.24 -8.93
CA ILE A 92 -6.88 -14.60 -8.39
C ILE A 92 -5.59 -15.37 -8.66
N SER A 93 -5.05 -15.31 -9.88
CA SER A 93 -3.79 -16.01 -10.21
C SER A 93 -2.60 -15.53 -9.36
N ALA A 94 -2.59 -14.26 -8.96
CA ALA A 94 -1.55 -13.71 -8.07
C ALA A 94 -1.52 -14.39 -6.69
N THR A 95 -2.66 -14.94 -6.22
CA THR A 95 -2.75 -15.62 -4.91
C THR A 95 -2.09 -16.99 -4.89
N ALA A 96 -1.85 -17.59 -6.06
CA ALA A 96 -1.20 -18.89 -6.16
C ALA A 96 0.34 -18.78 -6.02
N PHE A 97 0.89 -17.56 -5.99
CA PHE A 97 2.33 -17.33 -5.94
C PHE A 97 2.88 -17.41 -4.51
N PRO A 98 4.02 -18.10 -4.27
CA PRO A 98 4.59 -18.26 -2.94
C PRO A 98 5.19 -16.96 -2.38
N ARG A 99 4.89 -16.66 -1.11
CA ARG A 99 5.12 -15.34 -0.50
C ARG A 99 6.57 -14.86 -0.33
N LYS A 100 7.57 -15.74 -0.51
CA LYS A 100 8.92 -15.51 0.04
C LYS A 100 10.05 -15.25 -0.96
N SER A 101 9.88 -15.47 -2.26
CA SER A 101 11.04 -15.66 -3.13
C SER A 101 11.45 -14.51 -4.05
N ILE A 102 10.89 -13.30 -3.96
CA ILE A 102 11.26 -12.24 -4.94
C ILE A 102 11.20 -10.78 -4.45
N LEU A 103 10.83 -10.49 -3.18
CA LEU A 103 10.67 -9.09 -2.77
C LEU A 103 11.96 -8.28 -2.82
N ALA A 104 13.10 -8.83 -2.45
CA ALA A 104 14.32 -8.01 -2.33
C ALA A 104 14.76 -7.44 -3.68
N ASP A 105 14.70 -8.25 -4.74
CA ASP A 105 15.14 -7.87 -6.08
C ASP A 105 14.11 -6.99 -6.79
N ILE A 106 12.82 -7.32 -6.65
CA ILE A 106 11.74 -6.50 -7.21
C ILE A 106 11.67 -5.17 -6.48
N THR A 107 11.67 -5.13 -5.14
CA THR A 107 11.50 -3.86 -4.41
C THR A 107 12.65 -2.91 -4.69
N SER A 108 13.90 -3.38 -4.76
CA SER A 108 15.06 -2.52 -5.05
C SER A 108 15.05 -2.00 -6.49
N SER A 109 14.79 -2.88 -7.47
CA SER A 109 14.72 -2.47 -8.89
C SER A 109 13.49 -1.62 -9.20
N LEU A 110 12.36 -1.86 -8.53
CA LEU A 110 11.16 -1.04 -8.62
C LEU A 110 11.36 0.31 -7.95
N PHE A 111 12.06 0.35 -6.81
CA PHE A 111 12.37 1.58 -6.09
C PHE A 111 13.17 2.56 -6.97
N GLU A 112 14.23 2.09 -7.65
CA GLU A 112 15.03 2.92 -8.55
C GLU A 112 14.25 3.44 -9.76
N ARG A 113 13.34 2.64 -10.31
CA ARG A 113 12.58 3.01 -11.52
C ARG A 113 11.35 3.86 -11.25
N SER A 114 10.88 3.93 -10.00
CA SER A 114 9.62 4.61 -9.64
C SER A 114 9.79 6.00 -9.02
N THR A 115 11.01 6.46 -8.77
CA THR A 115 11.29 7.76 -8.13
C THR A 115 10.73 8.95 -8.92
N SER A 116 10.82 8.94 -10.25
CA SER A 116 10.28 10.02 -11.10
C SER A 116 8.75 10.04 -11.16
N LEU A 117 8.11 8.89 -10.95
CA LEU A 117 6.65 8.71 -11.00
C LEU A 117 5.96 9.10 -9.69
N PHE A 118 6.71 9.10 -8.59
CA PHE A 118 6.19 9.41 -7.26
C PHE A 118 5.58 10.82 -7.18
N MET A 119 6.22 11.79 -7.83
CA MET A 119 5.74 13.18 -7.86
C MET A 119 4.43 13.34 -8.65
N ALA A 120 4.21 12.53 -9.69
CA ALA A 120 2.98 12.58 -10.47
C ALA A 120 1.75 12.08 -9.68
N GLU A 121 1.91 11.01 -8.89
CA GLU A 121 0.82 10.47 -8.05
C GLU A 121 0.51 11.37 -6.86
N LEU A 122 1.53 11.95 -6.20
CA LEU A 122 1.32 12.94 -5.15
C LEU A 122 0.51 14.14 -5.67
N ASN A 123 0.78 14.60 -6.88
CA ASN A 123 0.01 15.67 -7.51
C ASN A 123 -1.43 15.25 -7.84
N ASP A 124 -1.69 14.02 -8.31
CA ASP A 124 -3.06 13.52 -8.53
C ASP A 124 -3.86 13.48 -7.22
N VAL A 125 -3.26 12.95 -6.14
CA VAL A 125 -3.93 12.83 -4.85
C VAL A 125 -4.21 14.20 -4.21
N THR A 126 -3.24 15.11 -4.26
CA THR A 126 -3.35 16.46 -3.67
C THR A 126 -4.27 17.40 -4.47
N SER A 127 -4.48 17.16 -5.76
CA SER A 127 -5.37 17.96 -6.62
C SER A 127 -6.87 17.65 -6.45
N ARG A 128 -7.25 16.65 -5.64
CA ARG A 128 -8.66 16.26 -5.48
C ARG A 128 -9.41 17.25 -4.59
N PRO A 129 -10.65 17.65 -4.95
CA PRO A 129 -11.38 18.75 -4.28
C PRO A 129 -11.69 18.53 -2.80
N ASN A 130 -11.59 17.29 -2.29
CA ASN A 130 -11.79 16.94 -0.88
C ASN A 130 -10.53 16.37 -0.20
N PHE A 131 -9.34 16.56 -0.78
CA PHE A 131 -8.10 16.12 -0.16
C PHE A 131 -7.73 17.05 1.00
N LEU A 132 -8.09 16.65 2.22
CA LEU A 132 -7.61 17.29 3.43
C LEU A 132 -6.12 16.96 3.60
N ALA A 133 -5.25 17.87 3.18
CA ALA A 133 -3.79 17.76 3.39
C ALA A 133 -3.41 17.55 4.87
N ASN A 134 -4.33 17.78 5.81
CA ASN A 134 -4.17 17.65 7.25
C ASN A 134 -4.66 16.30 7.84
N SER A 135 -5.30 15.40 7.08
CA SER A 135 -5.92 14.20 7.69
C SER A 135 -5.03 12.95 7.75
N VAL A 136 -4.00 12.88 6.91
CA VAL A 136 -3.09 11.71 6.86
C VAL A 136 -1.77 12.00 7.57
N SER A 137 -1.28 13.24 7.45
CA SER A 137 -0.06 13.73 8.10
C SER A 137 -0.22 13.82 9.62
N ASP A 138 -1.30 14.41 10.15
CA ASP A 138 -1.50 14.54 11.60
C ASP A 138 -1.91 13.23 12.29
N ALA A 139 -2.58 12.32 11.58
CA ALA A 139 -2.93 11.00 12.12
C ALA A 139 -1.71 10.10 12.35
N LEU A 140 -0.63 10.35 11.59
CA LEU A 140 0.64 9.62 11.60
C LEU A 140 1.79 10.36 12.32
N LEU A 141 1.72 11.68 12.48
CA LEU A 141 2.70 12.51 13.21
C LEU A 141 2.62 12.40 14.75
N LYS A 142 1.68 11.59 15.27
CA LYS A 142 1.61 11.18 16.68
C LYS A 142 1.87 9.67 16.80
N VAL A 143 3.07 9.30 16.39
CA VAL A 143 3.84 8.10 16.77
C VAL A 143 5.16 8.63 17.32
#